data_AF-A0A2K4ZR02-F1
#
_entry.id   AF-A0A2K4ZR02-F1
#
_cell.length_a   1.000
_cell.length_b   1.000
_cell.length_c   1.000
_cell.angle_alpha   90.00
_cell.angle_beta   90.00
_cell.angle_gamma   90.00
#
_symmetry.space_group_name_H-M   'P 1'
#
loop_
_entity.id
_entity.type
_entity.pdbx_description
1 polymer ?
#
loop_
_entity_poly.entity_id
_entity_poly.type
_entity_poly.pdbx_seq_one_letter_code
_entity_poly.pdbx_strand_id
1 'polypeptide(L)'
;MSTEYRGIGYRRYVRDKTILRKKRISKAVYGLDWYKHDGQYSKGKIHCSCGLCKYGKKYGLPTIRDMRETSREKILLSDYRMI
;
A
#
# COMPACT_ATOMS: atom_id res chain seq x y z
N MET A 1 31.69 -1.26 -9.61
CA MET A 1 30.39 -1.96 -9.47
C MET A 1 29.75 -2.00 -10.84
N SER A 2 29.70 -3.16 -11.50
CA SER A 2 29.00 -3.34 -12.77
C SER A 2 27.50 -3.18 -12.53
N THR A 3 26.87 -2.20 -13.18
CA THR A 3 25.42 -2.04 -13.14
C THR A 3 24.82 -3.17 -13.97
N GLU A 4 24.32 -4.22 -13.32
CA GLU A 4 23.60 -5.31 -14.01
C GLU A 4 22.40 -4.73 -14.76
N TYR A 5 22.56 -4.57 -16.08
CA TYR A 5 21.52 -4.02 -16.92
C TYR A 5 20.52 -5.13 -17.26
N ARG A 6 19.44 -5.21 -16.48
CA ARG A 6 18.36 -6.18 -16.75
C ARG A 6 17.75 -5.90 -18.12
N GLY A 7 17.67 -6.92 -18.97
CA GLY A 7 17.22 -6.79 -20.36
C GLY A 7 15.80 -6.22 -20.53
N ILE A 8 15.49 -5.77 -21.74
CA ILE A 8 14.18 -5.15 -22.07
C ILE A 8 13.02 -6.10 -21.75
N GLY A 9 13.17 -7.40 -22.03
CA GLY A 9 12.15 -8.41 -21.73
C GLY A 9 11.80 -8.48 -20.25
N TYR A 10 12.81 -8.44 -19.38
CA TYR A 10 12.60 -8.42 -17.93
C TYR A 10 11.83 -7.17 -17.48
N ARG A 11 12.19 -5.99 -18.01
CA ARG A 11 11.50 -4.73 -17.67
C ARG A 11 10.03 -4.75 -18.09
N ARG A 12 9.72 -5.32 -19.28
CA ARG A 12 8.35 -5.52 -19.75
C ARG A 12 7.58 -6.46 -18.82
N TYR A 13 8.15 -7.63 -18.50
CA TYR A 13 7.55 -8.59 -17.58
C TYR A 13 7.20 -7.99 -16.21
N VAL A 14 8.13 -7.25 -15.58
CA VAL A 14 7.90 -6.61 -14.28
C VAL A 14 6.78 -5.56 -14.35
N ARG A 15 6.75 -4.79 -15.44
CA ARG A 15 5.68 -3.81 -15.70
C ARG A 15 4.33 -4.51 -15.83
N ASP A 16 4.24 -5.56 -16.64
CA ASP A 16 3.00 -6.28 -16.91
C ASP A 16 2.49 -6.98 -15.65
N LYS A 17 3.38 -7.61 -14.87
CA LYS A 17 3.05 -8.18 -13.55
C LYS A 17 2.41 -7.14 -12.63
N THR A 18 2.94 -5.92 -12.62
CA THR A 18 2.41 -4.80 -11.81
C THR A 18 1.04 -4.35 -12.29
N ILE A 19 0.86 -4.19 -13.61
CA ILE A 19 -0.42 -3.83 -14.24
C ILE A 19 -1.49 -4.88 -13.91
N LEU A 20 -1.20 -6.16 -14.16
CA LEU A 20 -2.12 -7.26 -13.94
C LEU A 20 -2.56 -7.38 -12.48
N ARG A 21 -1.63 -7.20 -11.54
CA ARG A 21 -1.97 -7.18 -10.10
C ARG A 21 -2.97 -6.07 -9.78
N LYS A 22 -2.73 -4.86 -10.27
CA LYS A 22 -3.57 -3.69 -9.98
C LYS A 22 -4.95 -3.79 -10.65
N LYS A 23 -5.01 -4.30 -11.88
CA LYS A 23 -6.28 -4.58 -12.58
C LYS A 23 -7.11 -5.63 -11.84
N ARG A 24 -6.47 -6.71 -11.35
CA ARG A 24 -7.14 -7.71 -10.49
C ARG A 24 -7.70 -7.11 -9.22
N ILE A 25 -6.94 -6.25 -8.53
CA ILE A 25 -7.45 -5.56 -7.33
C ILE A 25 -8.65 -4.67 -7.68
N SER A 26 -8.59 -3.92 -8.78
CA SER A 26 -9.69 -3.08 -9.24
C SER A 26 -10.98 -3.90 -9.44
N LYS A 27 -10.87 -5.00 -10.19
CA LYS A 27 -12.01 -5.88 -10.44
C LYS A 27 -12.54 -6.54 -9.16
N ALA A 28 -11.64 -7.01 -8.28
CA ALA A 28 -12.05 -7.67 -7.04
C ALA A 28 -12.73 -6.72 -6.04
N VAL A 29 -12.35 -5.44 -6.02
CA VAL A 29 -12.87 -4.46 -5.06
C VAL A 29 -14.09 -3.70 -5.61
N TYR A 30 -14.05 -3.32 -6.89
CA TYR A 30 -15.04 -2.42 -7.49
C TYR A 30 -15.88 -3.08 -8.60
N GLY A 31 -15.55 -4.30 -9.02
CA GLY A 31 -16.23 -4.98 -10.14
C GLY A 31 -15.94 -4.39 -11.53
N LEU A 32 -15.09 -3.36 -11.62
CA LEU A 32 -14.82 -2.62 -12.85
C LEU A 32 -13.33 -2.31 -13.02
N ASP A 33 -12.95 -1.95 -14.25
CA ASP A 33 -11.61 -1.44 -14.55
C ASP A 33 -11.53 0.04 -14.19
N TRP A 34 -10.64 0.39 -13.26
CA TRP A 34 -10.40 1.77 -12.79
C TRP A 34 -9.86 2.71 -13.86
N TYR A 35 -9.08 2.19 -14.81
CA TYR A 35 -8.50 2.95 -15.91
C TYR A 35 -8.90 2.35 -17.25
N LYS A 36 -9.09 3.21 -18.25
CA LYS A 36 -9.41 2.82 -19.64
C LYS A 36 -8.25 2.08 -20.31
N HIS A 37 -7.01 2.45 -20.02
CA HIS A 37 -5.82 1.87 -20.63
C HIS A 37 -4.92 1.18 -19.60
N ASP A 38 -4.47 -0.03 -19.94
CA ASP A 38 -3.65 -0.87 -19.04
C ASP A 38 -2.34 -0.19 -18.60
N GLY A 39 -1.74 0.63 -19.48
CA GLY A 39 -0.52 1.38 -19.16
C GLY A 39 -0.66 2.36 -17.99
N GLN A 40 -1.88 2.83 -17.70
CA GLN A 40 -2.16 3.74 -16.58
C GLN A 40 -1.98 3.04 -15.23
N TYR A 41 -2.24 1.74 -15.16
CA TYR A 41 -1.97 0.94 -13.96
C TYR A 41 -0.48 0.84 -13.63
N SER A 42 0.43 0.98 -14.61
CA SER A 42 1.87 0.94 -14.29
C SER A 42 2.30 2.14 -13.45
N LYS A 43 1.87 3.36 -13.81
CA LYS A 43 2.24 4.60 -13.13
C LYS A 43 1.32 4.94 -11.94
N GLY A 44 0.03 4.61 -12.03
CA GLY A 44 -0.96 4.98 -11.01
C GLY A 44 -0.74 4.26 -9.68
N LYS A 45 -0.68 5.01 -8.59
CA LYS A 45 -0.84 4.44 -7.23
C LYS A 45 -2.35 4.22 -7.02
N ILE A 46 -2.77 2.96 -6.92
CA ILE A 46 -4.14 2.65 -6.47
C ILE A 46 -4.13 2.77 -4.95
N HIS A 47 -4.54 3.94 -4.45
CA HIS A 47 -4.78 4.15 -3.04
C HIS A 47 -6.14 3.55 -2.66
N CYS A 48 -6.26 2.23 -2.65
CA CYS A 48 -7.45 1.60 -2.09
C CYS A 48 -7.37 1.66 -0.55
N SER A 49 -8.49 1.97 0.10
CA SER A 49 -8.72 1.63 1.52
C SER A 49 -8.97 0.12 1.71
N CYS A 50 -8.83 -0.67 0.65
CA CYS A 50 -9.18 -2.07 0.63
C CYS A 50 -8.35 -2.91 1.60
N GLY A 51 -8.95 -3.97 2.12
CA GLY A 51 -8.36 -4.85 3.13
C GLY A 51 -7.05 -5.52 2.73
N LEU A 52 -6.72 -5.56 1.44
CA LEU A 52 -5.44 -6.07 0.96
C LEU A 52 -4.30 -5.06 1.15
N CYS A 53 -4.54 -3.77 0.90
CA CYS A 53 -3.51 -2.73 1.04
C CYS A 53 -3.48 -2.10 2.42
N LYS A 54 -4.62 -2.06 3.12
CA LYS A 54 -4.75 -1.59 4.50
C LYS A 54 -5.21 -2.72 5.42
N TYR A 55 -4.58 -3.88 5.31
CA TYR A 55 -4.89 -5.07 6.13
C TYR A 55 -4.94 -4.72 7.61
N GLY A 56 -3.87 -4.13 8.14
CA GLY A 56 -3.82 -3.76 9.55
C GLY A 56 -4.96 -2.82 9.97
N LYS A 57 -5.24 -1.76 9.19
CA LYS A 57 -6.35 -0.85 9.49
C LYS A 57 -7.73 -1.52 9.40
N LYS A 58 -7.93 -2.45 8.45
CA LYS A 58 -9.22 -3.13 8.28
C LYS A 58 -9.50 -4.14 9.40
N TYR A 59 -8.48 -4.86 9.85
CA TYR A 59 -8.60 -5.88 10.89
C TYR A 59 -8.21 -5.38 12.28
N GLY A 60 -8.03 -4.07 12.46
CA GLY A 60 -7.69 -3.47 13.76
C GLY A 60 -6.32 -3.85 14.30
N LEU A 61 -5.38 -4.29 13.45
CA LEU A 61 -4.03 -4.61 13.89
C LEU A 61 -3.23 -3.33 14.11
N PRO A 62 -2.58 -3.17 15.28
CA PRO A 62 -1.80 -1.98 15.57
C PRO A 62 -0.62 -1.86 14.62
N THR A 63 -0.43 -0.67 14.05
CA THR A 63 0.79 -0.32 13.32
C THR A 63 1.86 0.20 14.28
N ILE A 64 3.12 0.24 13.83
CA ILE A 64 4.22 0.84 14.59
C ILE A 64 3.90 2.29 14.99
N ARG A 65 3.20 3.03 14.12
CA ARG A 65 2.73 4.38 14.43
C ARG A 65 1.73 4.35 15.58
N ASP A 66 0.72 3.48 15.52
CA ASP A 66 -0.30 3.39 16.57
C ASP A 66 0.35 3.08 17.92
N MET A 67 1.30 2.14 17.96
CA MET A 67 2.07 1.83 19.16
C MET A 67 2.85 3.05 19.69
N ARG A 68 3.45 3.87 18.82
CA ARG A 68 4.13 5.10 19.23
C ARG A 68 3.17 6.14 19.79
N GLU A 69 2.01 6.32 19.17
CA GLU A 69 0.99 7.24 19.66
C GLU A 69 0.49 6.81 21.04
N THR A 70 0.18 5.52 21.23
CA THR A 70 -0.23 4.97 22.52
C THR A 70 0.82 5.18 23.61
N SER A 71 2.11 5.03 23.28
CA SER A 71 3.20 5.33 24.22
C SER A 71 3.24 6.80 24.61
N ARG A 72 3.02 7.72 23.65
CA ARG A 72 2.99 9.17 23.92
C ARG A 72 1.78 9.54 24.78
N GLU A 73 0.62 8.96 24.48
CA GLU A 73 -0.62 9.19 25.21
C GLU A 73 -0.48 8.80 26.69
N LYS A 74 0.19 7.68 26.98
CA LYS A 74 0.52 7.26 28.36
C LYS A 74 1.39 8.28 29.10
N ILE A 75 2.40 8.84 28.43
CA ILE A 75 3.29 9.85 29.02
C ILE A 75 2.48 11.10 29.35
N LEU A 76 1.71 11.62 28.39
CA LEU A 76 0.89 12.82 28.57
C LEU A 76 -0.15 12.67 29.69
N LEU A 77 -0.80 11.50 29.77
CA LEU A 77 -1.76 11.20 30.84
C LEU A 77 -1.08 11.11 32.21
N SER A 78 0.16 10.61 32.26
CA SER A 78 0.97 10.63 33.48
C SER A 78 1.26 12.07 33.89
N ASP A 79 1.73 12.90 32.98
CA ASP A 79 2.06 14.30 33.26
C ASP A 79 0.83 15.08 33.75
N TYR A 80 -0.34 14.86 33.14
CA TYR A 80 -1.60 15.49 33.56
C TYR A 80 -2.04 15.06 34.96
N ARG A 81 -1.84 13.80 35.36
CA ARG A 81 -2.21 13.29 36.70
C ARG A 81 -1.27 13.74 37.81
N MET A 82 -0.11 14.28 37.47
CA MET A 82 0.89 14.77 38.43
C MET A 82 0.71 16.27 38.74
N ILE A 83 -0.29 16.91 38.15
CA ILE A 83 -0.80 18.25 38.45
C ILE A 83 -2.06 18.11 39.30
#